data_AF-Q5K2V8-F1
#
_entry.id   AF-Q5K2V8-F1
#
_cell.length_a   1.000
_cell.length_b   1.000
_cell.length_c   1.000
_cell.angle_alpha   90.00
_cell.angle_beta   90.00
_cell.angle_gamma   90.00
#
_symmetry.space_group_name_H-M   'P 1'
#
loop_
_entity.id
_entity.type
_entity.pdbx_description
1 polymer ?
#
loop_
_entity_poly.entity_id
_entity_poly.type
_entity_poly.pdbx_seq_one_letter_code
_entity_poly.pdbx_strand_id
1 'polypeptide(L)'
;MNLKQIAKDTAKTLQSYLTYQALKTVLAQLGETNPPLELWLHNFSAGKIQDGEAYIQQLFLEKPDLALRIMTVREHIAEEVADFLPEMVRTGFQQANMEQRRQHLERMTRIDTFNPSPQPEQQTSSDFNSDSDHF
;
A
#
# COMPACT_ATOMS: atom_id res chain seq x y z
N MET A 1 3.12 -11.66 19.57
CA MET A 1 3.62 -11.19 18.26
C MET A 1 5.14 -11.11 18.33
N ASN A 2 5.88 -11.77 17.44
CA ASN A 2 7.35 -11.72 17.44
C ASN A 2 7.83 -10.50 16.63
N LEU A 3 7.87 -9.33 17.28
CA LEU A 3 8.26 -8.06 16.65
C LEU A 3 9.65 -8.10 16.01
N LYS A 4 10.59 -8.84 16.64
CA LYS A 4 11.94 -9.02 16.12
C LYS A 4 11.95 -9.77 14.79
N GLN A 5 11.13 -10.81 14.65
CA GLN A 5 11.04 -11.55 13.40
C GLN A 5 10.39 -10.70 12.30
N ILE A 6 9.32 -9.97 12.63
CA ILE A 6 8.66 -9.06 11.69
C ILE A 6 9.62 -7.97 11.19
N ALA A 7 10.42 -7.38 12.09
CA ALA A 7 11.43 -6.39 11.71
C ALA A 7 12.47 -6.97 10.74
N LYS A 8 12.94 -8.19 10.98
CA LYS A 8 13.89 -8.88 10.08
C LYS A 8 13.28 -9.14 8.70
N ASP A 9 12.04 -9.64 8.65
CA ASP A 9 11.38 -9.94 7.40
C ASP A 9 11.06 -8.66 6.61
N THR A 10 10.66 -7.60 7.32
CA THR A 10 10.46 -6.26 6.73
C THR A 10 11.75 -5.71 6.13
N ALA A 11 12.88 -5.86 6.83
CA ALA A 11 14.17 -5.42 6.32
C ALA A 11 14.56 -6.17 5.04
N LYS A 12 14.32 -7.49 4.97
CA LYS A 12 14.56 -8.28 3.75
C LYS A 12 13.68 -7.83 2.59
N THR A 13 12.39 -7.58 2.83
CA THR A 13 11.48 -7.06 1.82
C THR A 13 11.97 -5.71 1.30
N LEU A 14 12.41 -4.83 2.19
CA LEU A 14 12.95 -3.53 1.82
C LEU A 14 14.24 -3.66 1.00
N GLN A 15 15.17 -4.54 1.38
CA GLN A 15 16.40 -4.81 0.63
C GLN A 15 16.12 -5.31 -0.79
N SER A 16 15.16 -6.24 -0.96
CA SER A 16 14.72 -6.69 -2.30
C SER A 16 14.12 -5.54 -3.10
N TYR A 17 13.27 -4.71 -2.48
CA TYR A 17 12.67 -3.56 -3.15
C TYR A 17 13.70 -2.49 -3.54
N LEU A 18 14.69 -2.22 -2.71
CA LEU A 18 15.77 -1.28 -3.05
C LEU A 18 16.67 -1.85 -4.16
N THR A 19 16.86 -3.17 -4.22
CA THR A 19 17.53 -3.83 -5.36
C THR A 19 16.74 -3.62 -6.66
N TYR A 20 15.40 -3.70 -6.62
CA TYR A 20 14.55 -3.34 -7.75
C TYR A 20 14.70 -1.87 -8.17
N GLN A 21 14.70 -0.94 -7.22
CA GLN A 21 14.89 0.48 -7.51
C GLN A 21 16.25 0.74 -8.16
N ALA A 22 17.32 0.11 -7.65
CA ALA A 22 18.65 0.19 -8.23
C ALA A 22 18.70 -0.33 -9.67
N LEU A 23 18.03 -1.46 -9.95
CA LEU A 23 17.88 -1.96 -11.32
C LEU A 23 17.22 -0.93 -12.24
N LYS A 24 16.12 -0.30 -11.84
CA LYS A 24 15.48 0.74 -12.67
C LYS A 24 16.41 1.92 -12.94
N THR A 25 17.16 2.35 -11.94
CA THR A 25 18.15 3.43 -12.10
C THR A 25 19.23 3.04 -13.11
N VAL A 26 19.75 1.81 -13.03
CA VAL A 26 20.74 1.31 -13.98
C VAL A 26 20.15 1.17 -15.39
N LEU A 27 18.91 0.68 -15.53
CA LEU A 27 18.21 0.63 -16.82
C LEU A 27 18.06 2.01 -17.46
N ALA A 28 17.63 3.02 -16.69
CA ALA A 28 17.51 4.38 -17.19
C ALA A 28 18.87 4.92 -17.70
N GLN A 29 19.93 4.76 -16.90
CA GLN A 29 21.28 5.17 -17.30
C GLN A 29 21.80 4.42 -18.54
N LEU A 30 21.47 3.12 -18.67
CA LEU A 30 21.82 2.33 -19.85
C LEU A 30 20.98 2.71 -21.06
N GLY A 31 19.73 3.12 -20.90
CA GLY A 31 18.90 3.62 -22.00
C GLY A 31 19.52 4.83 -22.69
N GLU A 32 20.25 5.65 -21.94
CA GLU A 32 20.97 6.82 -22.46
C GLU A 32 22.35 6.46 -23.04
N THR A 33 23.05 5.50 -22.45
CA THR A 33 24.48 5.24 -22.74
C THR A 33 24.75 3.98 -23.56
N ASN A 34 23.88 2.98 -23.48
CA ASN A 34 24.01 1.68 -24.14
C ASN A 34 22.63 0.97 -24.29
N PRO A 35 21.77 1.41 -25.23
CA PRO A 35 20.43 0.85 -25.41
C PRO A 35 20.36 -0.67 -25.63
N PRO A 36 21.29 -1.32 -26.37
CA PRO A 36 21.28 -2.78 -26.50
C PRO A 36 21.48 -3.51 -25.16
N LEU A 37 22.34 -2.96 -24.28
CA LEU A 37 22.58 -3.54 -22.96
C LEU A 37 21.42 -3.30 -22.01
N GLU A 38 20.76 -2.14 -22.11
CA GLU A 38 19.49 -1.85 -21.42
C GLU A 38 18.44 -2.91 -21.75
N LEU A 39 18.17 -3.14 -23.04
CA LEU A 39 17.16 -4.11 -23.49
C LEU A 39 17.48 -5.52 -23.00
N TRP A 40 18.77 -5.92 -23.04
CA TRP A 40 19.19 -7.20 -22.50
C TRP A 40 18.90 -7.30 -21.00
N LEU A 41 19.25 -6.29 -20.22
CA LEU A 41 19.05 -6.28 -18.76
C LEU A 41 17.57 -6.27 -18.40
N HIS A 42 16.75 -5.52 -19.14
CA HIS A 42 15.31 -5.50 -19.00
C HIS A 42 14.73 -6.92 -19.18
N ASN A 43 15.08 -7.57 -20.28
CA ASN A 43 14.59 -8.91 -20.60
C ASN A 43 15.11 -9.97 -19.62
N PHE A 44 16.38 -9.88 -19.22
CA PHE A 44 16.95 -10.76 -18.20
C PHE A 44 16.17 -10.68 -16.89
N SER A 45 15.73 -9.48 -16.51
CA SER A 45 15.13 -9.20 -15.21
C SER A 45 13.63 -9.47 -15.13
N ALA A 46 12.97 -9.72 -16.27
CA ALA A 46 11.55 -10.01 -16.34
C ALA A 46 11.17 -11.19 -15.41
N GLY A 47 10.35 -10.92 -14.40
CA GLY A 47 9.84 -11.93 -13.46
C GLY A 47 10.82 -12.40 -12.37
N LYS A 48 12.06 -11.88 -12.31
CA LYS A 48 13.12 -12.40 -11.41
C LYS A 48 13.39 -11.57 -10.16
N ILE A 49 12.72 -10.43 -9.97
CA ILE A 49 13.14 -9.41 -8.99
C ILE A 49 12.40 -9.56 -7.63
N GLN A 50 11.75 -10.70 -7.39
CA GLN A 50 11.05 -10.94 -6.12
C GLN A 50 12.04 -11.11 -4.95
N ASP A 51 13.15 -11.79 -5.19
CA ASP A 51 14.26 -11.96 -4.26
C ASP A 51 15.49 -11.23 -4.81
N GLY A 52 15.85 -10.11 -4.19
CA GLY A 52 16.95 -9.27 -4.65
C GLY A 52 18.30 -9.98 -4.59
N GLU A 53 18.54 -10.84 -3.59
CA GLU A 53 19.83 -11.54 -3.48
C GLU A 53 19.94 -12.66 -4.50
N ALA A 54 18.87 -13.45 -4.68
CA ALA A 54 18.84 -14.48 -5.73
C ALA A 54 18.97 -13.87 -7.13
N TYR A 55 18.37 -12.70 -7.36
CA TYR A 55 18.51 -11.95 -8.60
C TYR A 55 19.97 -11.55 -8.87
N ILE A 56 20.67 -10.97 -7.88
CA ILE A 56 22.08 -10.56 -8.02
C ILE A 56 22.98 -11.76 -8.27
N GLN A 57 22.76 -12.89 -7.58
CA GLN A 57 23.52 -14.13 -7.80
C GLN A 57 23.36 -14.63 -9.24
N GLN A 58 22.14 -14.65 -9.78
CA GLN A 58 21.90 -15.04 -11.17
C GLN A 58 22.54 -14.05 -12.15
N LEU A 59 22.45 -12.75 -11.88
CA LEU A 59 23.05 -11.73 -12.74
C LEU A 59 24.58 -11.82 -12.76
N PHE A 60 25.21 -12.20 -11.64
CA PHE A 60 26.65 -12.43 -11.56
C PHE A 60 27.13 -13.54 -12.51
N LEU A 61 26.31 -14.57 -12.74
CA LEU A 61 26.67 -15.67 -13.64
C LEU A 61 26.68 -15.24 -15.11
N GLU A 62 25.84 -14.27 -15.47
CA GLU A 62 25.66 -13.82 -16.86
C GLU A 62 26.48 -12.56 -17.17
N LYS A 63 26.40 -11.54 -16.31
CA LYS A 63 27.08 -10.24 -16.46
C LYS A 63 27.53 -9.66 -15.10
N PRO A 64 28.70 -10.10 -14.58
CA PRO A 64 29.28 -9.63 -13.32
C PRO A 64 29.31 -8.10 -13.16
N ASP A 65 29.69 -7.38 -14.21
CA ASP A 65 29.83 -5.91 -14.15
C ASP A 65 28.48 -5.21 -13.86
N LEU A 66 27.37 -5.74 -14.40
CA LEU A 66 26.04 -5.21 -14.13
C LEU A 66 25.60 -5.54 -12.70
N ALA A 67 25.93 -6.73 -12.20
CA ALA A 67 25.66 -7.10 -10.80
C ALA A 67 26.37 -6.14 -9.84
N LEU A 68 27.67 -5.90 -10.05
CA LEU A 68 28.48 -4.96 -9.24
C LEU A 68 27.92 -3.53 -9.30
N ARG A 69 27.51 -3.07 -10.49
CA ARG A 69 26.89 -1.75 -10.65
C ARG A 69 25.59 -1.64 -9.84
N ILE A 70 24.71 -2.63 -9.92
CA ILE A 70 23.46 -2.63 -9.15
C ILE A 70 23.74 -2.70 -7.64
N MET A 71 24.75 -3.46 -7.20
CA MET A 71 25.15 -3.51 -5.79
C MET A 71 25.59 -2.14 -5.26
N THR A 72 26.38 -1.39 -6.04
CA THR A 72 26.81 -0.04 -5.67
C THR A 72 25.63 0.91 -5.58
N VAL A 73 24.74 0.87 -6.59
CA VAL A 73 23.57 1.74 -6.65
C VAL A 73 22.58 1.43 -5.52
N ARG A 74 22.32 0.16 -5.19
CA ARG A 74 21.38 -0.20 -4.11
C ARG A 74 21.89 0.18 -2.73
N GLU A 75 23.20 0.12 -2.52
CA GLU A 75 23.84 0.55 -1.27
C GLU A 75 23.70 2.06 -1.11
N HIS A 76 24.07 2.83 -2.15
CA HIS A 76 23.90 4.28 -2.14
C HIS A 76 22.43 4.70 -1.93
N ILE A 77 21.47 4.08 -2.63
CA ILE A 77 20.04 4.37 -2.40
C ILE A 77 19.67 4.10 -0.93
N ALA A 78 20.12 2.99 -0.35
CA ALA A 78 19.81 2.67 1.04
C ALA A 78 20.35 3.72 2.01
N GLU A 79 21.59 4.18 1.82
CA GLU A 79 22.19 5.25 2.62
C GLU A 79 21.39 6.56 2.52
N GLU A 80 20.96 6.93 1.32
CA GLU A 80 20.26 8.19 1.09
C GLU A 80 18.80 8.17 1.56
N VAL A 81 18.13 7.02 1.63
CA VAL A 81 16.69 6.96 1.93
C VAL A 81 16.35 6.41 3.31
N ALA A 82 17.22 5.59 3.93
CA ALA A 82 16.84 4.80 5.10
C ALA A 82 16.38 5.65 6.30
N ASP A 83 17.02 6.79 6.53
CA ASP A 83 16.73 7.66 7.69
C ASP A 83 15.34 8.32 7.61
N PHE A 84 14.78 8.46 6.41
CA PHE A 84 13.47 9.08 6.20
C PHE A 84 12.32 8.08 6.36
N LEU A 85 12.57 6.79 6.13
CA LEU A 85 11.53 5.75 6.10
C LEU A 85 10.73 5.61 7.41
N PRO A 86 11.32 5.65 8.62
CA PRO A 86 10.56 5.46 9.85
C PRO A 86 9.44 6.50 10.02
N GLU A 87 9.74 7.76 9.74
CA GLU A 87 8.77 8.84 9.90
C GLU A 87 7.72 8.82 8.79
N MET A 88 8.13 8.59 7.54
CA MET A 88 7.22 8.45 6.40
C MET A 88 6.22 7.31 6.61
N VAL A 89 6.66 6.17 7.14
CA VAL A 89 5.79 5.01 7.39
C VAL A 89 4.79 5.32 8.51
N ARG A 90 5.24 5.93 9.62
CA ARG A 90 4.36 6.25 10.76
C ARG A 90 3.29 7.26 10.38
N THR A 91 3.70 8.39 9.82
CA THR A 91 2.78 9.47 9.42
C THR A 91 1.88 9.03 8.28
N GLY A 92 2.41 8.29 7.30
CA GLY A 92 1.64 7.71 6.21
C GLY A 92 0.50 6.80 6.71
N PHE A 93 0.78 5.91 7.66
CA PHE A 93 -0.27 5.09 8.26
C PHE A 93 -1.28 5.90 9.07
N GLN A 94 -0.85 6.90 9.83
CA GLN A 94 -1.77 7.77 10.58
C GLN A 94 -2.75 8.48 9.65
N GLN A 95 -2.23 9.09 8.58
CA GLN A 95 -3.03 9.80 7.58
C GLN A 95 -3.97 8.84 6.83
N ALA A 96 -3.45 7.72 6.33
CA ALA A 96 -4.25 6.74 5.60
C ALA A 96 -5.37 6.15 6.47
N ASN A 97 -5.08 5.83 7.74
CA ASN A 97 -6.08 5.30 8.65
C ASN A 97 -7.15 6.34 9.01
N MET A 98 -6.77 7.60 9.22
CA MET A 98 -7.72 8.68 9.46
C MET A 98 -8.67 8.84 8.27
N GLU A 99 -8.13 8.83 7.06
CA GLU A 99 -8.91 8.97 5.84
C GLU A 99 -9.86 7.80 5.64
N GLN A 100 -9.40 6.56 5.84
CA GLN A 100 -10.27 5.37 5.76
C GLN A 100 -11.40 5.43 6.79
N ARG A 101 -11.13 5.89 8.02
CA ARG A 101 -12.16 6.07 9.05
C ARG A 101 -13.18 7.14 8.67
N ARG A 102 -12.72 8.28 8.14
CA ARG A 102 -13.60 9.35 7.62
C ARG A 102 -14.53 8.80 6.53
N GLN A 103 -13.97 8.13 5.53
CA GLN A 103 -14.74 7.52 4.43
C GLN A 103 -15.73 6.44 4.92
N HIS A 104 -15.38 5.71 5.97
CA HIS A 104 -16.27 4.73 6.56
C HIS A 104 -17.47 5.39 7.25
N LEU A 105 -17.23 6.43 8.05
CA LEU A 105 -18.28 7.20 8.72
C LEU A 105 -19.25 7.83 7.70
N GLU A 106 -18.72 8.43 6.63
CA GLU A 106 -19.57 9.02 5.57
C GLU A 106 -20.47 7.99 4.89
N ARG A 107 -20.00 6.76 4.72
CA ARG A 107 -20.81 5.67 4.16
C ARG A 107 -21.90 5.22 5.13
N MET A 108 -21.61 5.15 6.43
CA MET A 108 -22.61 4.82 7.45
C MET A 108 -23.69 5.90 7.53
N THR A 109 -23.32 7.17 7.64
CA THR A 109 -24.30 8.27 7.78
C THR A 109 -25.17 8.45 6.53
N ARG A 110 -24.66 8.11 5.34
CA ARG A 110 -25.48 8.12 4.11
C ARG A 110 -26.60 7.08 4.16
N ILE A 111 -26.35 5.90 4.74
CA ILE A 111 -27.37 4.84 4.87
C ILE A 111 -28.49 5.29 5.81
N ASP A 112 -28.15 5.97 6.91
CA ASP A 112 -29.14 6.46 7.88
C ASP A 112 -30.05 7.56 7.31
N THR A 113 -29.57 8.39 6.36
CA THR A 113 -30.41 9.38 5.66
C THR A 113 -31.42 8.80 4.66
N PHE A 114 -31.28 7.53 4.23
CA PHE A 114 -32.19 6.88 3.28
C PHE A 114 -33.24 5.99 3.95
N ASN A 115 -33.36 6.01 5.28
CA ASN A 115 -34.46 5.38 5.99
C ASN A 115 -35.45 6.47 6.46
N PRO A 116 -36.30 7.04 5.58
CA PRO A 116 -37.40 7.87 6.03
C PRO A 116 -38.33 6.96 6.83
N SER A 117 -38.45 7.20 8.13
CA SER A 117 -39.41 6.54 9.00
C SER A 117 -40.79 6.47 8.34
N PRO A 118 -41.39 5.29 8.12
CA PRO A 118 -42.79 5.20 7.76
C PRO A 118 -43.60 5.15 9.04
N GLN A 119 -44.09 6.31 9.52
CA GLN A 119 -45.22 6.33 10.43
C GLN A 119 -45.92 7.69 10.42
N PRO A 120 -47.00 7.84 9.64
CA PRO A 120 -48.09 8.72 10.02
C PRO A 120 -48.83 8.04 11.17
N GLU A 121 -48.73 8.61 12.36
CA GLU A 121 -49.68 8.35 13.44
C GLU A 121 -51.06 8.93 13.07
N GLN A 122 -52.11 8.24 13.52
CA GLN A 122 -53.51 8.68 13.68
C GLN A 122 -54.37 8.73 12.40
N GLN A 123 -55.58 8.14 12.30
CA GLN A 123 -56.62 7.80 13.29
C GLN A 123 -57.41 6.56 12.81
N THR A 124 -57.56 5.54 13.66
CA THR A 124 -58.69 4.60 13.57
C THR A 124 -59.83 5.16 14.41
N SER A 125 -60.79 5.82 13.76
CA SER A 125 -62.08 6.16 14.34
C SER A 125 -63.03 4.96 14.20
N SER A 126 -63.23 4.21 15.28
CA SER A 126 -64.43 3.39 15.54
C SER A 126 -64.24 2.66 16.88
N ASP A 127 -65.14 2.59 17.85
CA ASP A 127 -66.47 3.14 18.11
C ASP A 127 -66.88 2.55 19.50
N PHE A 128 -67.90 3.10 20.19
CA PHE A 128 -68.59 2.57 21.42
C PHE A 128 -67.87 2.67 22.80
N ASN A 129 -68.52 3.00 23.94
CA ASN A 129 -69.91 3.33 24.30
C ASN A 129 -69.96 4.01 25.69
N SER A 130 -71.01 4.81 25.91
CA SER A 130 -71.75 5.21 27.15
C SER A 130 -71.10 5.14 28.55
N ASP A 131 -71.21 6.22 29.35
CA ASP A 131 -72.34 6.37 30.31
C ASP A 131 -72.39 7.74 31.04
N SER A 132 -73.64 8.26 31.13
CA SER A 132 -74.33 9.06 32.19
C SER A 132 -73.80 10.36 32.86
N ASP A 133 -74.73 11.34 32.87
CA ASP A 133 -75.17 12.28 33.92
C ASP A 133 -74.33 13.49 34.41
N HIS A 134 -74.80 14.71 34.09
CA HIS A 134 -75.48 15.61 35.06
C HIS A 134 -75.83 17.00 34.48
N PHE A 135 -77.15 17.26 34.32
CA PHE A 135 -77.97 18.41 34.77
C PHE A 135 -79.18 18.67 33.84
#